data_AF-A0A950IH56-F1
#
_entry.id   AF-A0A950IH56-F1
#
_cell.length_a   1.000
_cell.length_b   1.000
_cell.length_c   1.000
_cell.angle_alpha   90.00
_cell.angle_beta   90.00
_cell.angle_gamma   90.00
#
_symmetry.space_group_name_H-M   'P 1'
#
loop_
_entity.id
_entity.type
_entity.pdbx_description
1 polymer ?
#
loop_
_entity_poly.entity_id
_entity_poly.type
_entity_poly.pdbx_seq_one_letter_code
_entity_poly.pdbx_strand_id
1 'polypeptide(L)'
;VGTEFGGRWEGEDGAPGGAFIFRTRRFDPPHVLEYDWVEVSAPGGPITDSYVRFELTTHGDRVRLVLTHYALPPAAFPSIGGGWHAGLDVLANVLAGVEGPSADARYEALEPEYEKLAREEAV
;
A
#
# COMPACT_ATOMS: atom_id res chain seq x y z
N VAL A 1 -13.85 -12.53 8.71
CA VAL A 1 -12.40 -12.89 8.61
C VAL A 1 -12.31 -14.09 7.69
N GLY A 2 -11.34 -14.12 6.77
CA GLY A 2 -11.18 -15.17 5.75
C GLY A 2 -11.83 -14.87 4.40
N THR A 3 -12.37 -13.66 4.20
CA THR A 3 -12.89 -13.23 2.90
C THR A 3 -11.73 -12.94 1.96
N GLU A 4 -11.69 -13.57 0.79
CA GLU A 4 -10.73 -13.26 -0.26
C GLU A 4 -11.30 -12.20 -1.21
N PHE A 5 -10.47 -11.24 -1.59
CA PHE A 5 -10.74 -10.28 -2.65
C PHE A 5 -9.45 -10.15 -3.48
N GLY A 6 -9.60 -10.08 -4.78
CA GLY A 6 -8.45 -10.06 -5.67
C GLY A 6 -8.78 -9.40 -6.98
N GLY A 7 -7.74 -8.96 -7.66
CA GLY A 7 -7.80 -8.35 -8.97
C GLY A 7 -6.77 -9.00 -9.87
N ARG A 8 -7.08 -9.06 -11.16
CA ARG A 8 -6.13 -9.38 -12.22
C ARG A 8 -6.26 -8.30 -13.27
N TRP A 9 -5.14 -7.93 -13.88
CA TRP A 9 -5.12 -7.04 -15.03
C TRP A 9 -4.33 -7.67 -16.16
N GLU A 10 -4.69 -7.28 -17.38
CA GLU A 10 -3.97 -7.66 -18.59
C GLU A 10 -2.86 -6.65 -18.85
N GLY A 11 -1.72 -7.13 -19.33
CA GLY A 11 -0.64 -6.32 -19.85
C GLY A 11 -1.02 -5.77 -21.22
N GLU A 12 -0.28 -4.77 -21.69
CA GLU A 12 -0.55 -4.09 -22.97
C GLU A 12 -0.49 -5.03 -24.20
N ASP A 13 0.17 -6.18 -24.07
CA ASP A 13 0.31 -7.22 -25.09
C ASP A 13 -0.75 -8.33 -24.98
N GLY A 14 -1.71 -8.20 -24.06
CA GLY A 14 -2.71 -9.23 -23.76
C GLY A 14 -2.18 -10.42 -22.95
N ALA A 15 -0.92 -10.39 -22.50
CA ALA A 15 -0.44 -11.33 -21.49
C ALA A 15 -0.98 -10.92 -20.10
N PRO A 16 -0.99 -11.81 -19.08
CA PRO A 16 -1.31 -11.42 -17.72
C PRO A 16 -0.34 -10.32 -17.23
N GLY A 17 -0.86 -9.12 -17.00
CA GLY A 17 -0.07 -7.98 -16.51
C GLY A 17 0.25 -8.11 -15.02
N GLY A 18 -0.66 -8.71 -14.26
CA GLY A 18 -0.43 -9.06 -12.87
C GLY A 18 -1.69 -9.51 -12.14
N ALA A 19 -1.51 -9.91 -10.88
CA ALA A 19 -2.58 -10.34 -9.99
C ALA A 19 -2.24 -9.98 -8.55
N PHE A 20 -3.27 -9.58 -7.79
CA PHE A 20 -3.21 -9.55 -6.33
C PHE A 20 -4.35 -10.38 -5.76
N ILE A 21 -4.07 -11.08 -4.67
CA ILE A 21 -5.07 -11.77 -3.87
C ILE A 21 -4.85 -11.31 -2.44
N PHE A 22 -5.90 -10.80 -1.83
CA PHE A 22 -5.94 -10.33 -0.47
C PHE A 22 -7.00 -11.12 0.30
N ARG A 23 -6.70 -11.46 1.54
CA ARG A 23 -7.55 -12.22 2.44
C ARG A 23 -7.63 -11.46 3.74
N THR A 24 -8.85 -11.12 4.15
CA THR A 24 -9.07 -10.41 5.41
C THR A 24 -8.59 -11.26 6.59
N ARG A 25 -7.61 -10.78 7.33
CA ARG A 25 -7.08 -11.37 8.56
C ARG A 25 -7.76 -10.85 9.82
N ARG A 26 -8.11 -9.55 9.84
CA ARG A 26 -8.89 -8.92 10.92
C ARG A 26 -9.87 -7.91 10.33
N PHE A 27 -11.09 -7.90 10.86
CA PHE A 27 -12.12 -6.93 10.49
C PHE A 27 -12.94 -6.60 11.73
N ASP A 28 -12.72 -5.39 12.24
CA ASP A 28 -13.30 -4.87 13.48
C ASP A 28 -13.78 -3.43 13.20
N PRO A 29 -14.90 -3.26 12.49
CA PRO A 29 -15.34 -1.96 12.03
C PRO A 29 -15.83 -1.09 13.21
N PRO A 30 -15.57 0.24 13.21
CA PRO A 30 -14.84 0.99 12.18
C PRO A 30 -13.32 1.05 12.42
N HIS A 31 -12.77 0.32 13.40
CA HIS A 31 -11.44 0.59 13.96
C HIS A 31 -10.29 -0.14 13.27
N VAL A 32 -10.47 -1.38 12.82
CA VAL A 32 -9.36 -2.18 12.28
C VAL A 32 -9.77 -2.94 11.02
N LEU A 33 -8.93 -2.82 10.00
CA LEU A 33 -8.92 -3.71 8.84
C LEU A 33 -7.50 -4.24 8.65
N GLU A 34 -7.35 -5.55 8.57
CA GLU A 34 -6.09 -6.22 8.23
C GLU A 34 -6.34 -7.26 7.15
N TYR A 35 -5.47 -7.31 6.16
CA TYR A 35 -5.49 -8.35 5.12
C TYR A 35 -4.07 -8.75 4.72
N ASP A 36 -3.91 -9.99 4.25
CA ASP A 36 -2.64 -10.44 3.68
C ASP A 36 -2.31 -9.65 2.40
N TRP A 37 -1.04 -9.52 2.07
CA TRP A 37 -0.58 -8.86 0.86
C TRP A 37 0.32 -9.82 0.10
N VAL A 38 -0.23 -10.39 -0.97
CA VAL A 38 0.49 -11.31 -1.84
C VAL A 38 0.65 -10.67 -3.21
N GLU A 39 1.91 -10.50 -3.60
CA GLU A 39 2.28 -9.88 -4.87
C GLU A 39 3.26 -10.77 -5.60
N VAL A 40 2.80 -11.38 -6.69
CA VAL A 40 3.56 -12.41 -7.41
C VAL A 40 4.68 -11.80 -8.26
N SER A 41 4.54 -10.53 -8.64
CA SER A 41 5.42 -9.83 -9.60
C SER A 41 6.03 -8.54 -9.01
N ALA A 42 6.33 -8.51 -7.71
CA ALA A 42 6.89 -7.32 -7.07
C ALA A 42 8.38 -7.10 -7.43
N PRO A 43 8.87 -5.85 -7.44
CA PRO A 43 10.30 -5.56 -7.53
C PRO A 43 11.08 -6.28 -6.42
N GLY A 44 12.12 -7.03 -6.80
CA GLY A 44 12.94 -7.80 -5.86
C GLY A 44 12.45 -9.23 -5.57
N GLY A 45 11.35 -9.67 -6.21
CA GLY A 45 10.83 -11.03 -6.12
C GLY A 45 9.42 -11.09 -5.53
N PRO A 46 8.79 -12.28 -5.52
CA PRO A 46 7.43 -12.43 -5.01
C PRO A 46 7.35 -12.12 -3.51
N ILE A 47 6.29 -11.40 -3.13
CA ILE A 47 5.93 -11.14 -1.73
C ILE A 47 4.81 -12.11 -1.37
N THR A 48 5.06 -13.01 -0.41
CA THR A 48 4.13 -14.11 -0.10
C THR A 48 3.53 -14.06 1.30
N ASP A 49 4.19 -13.39 2.24
CA ASP A 49 3.85 -13.46 3.67
C ASP A 49 3.63 -12.09 4.32
N SER A 50 3.62 -11.02 3.52
CA SER A 50 3.37 -9.67 4.04
C SER A 50 1.88 -9.46 4.30
N TYR A 51 1.57 -8.45 5.11
CA TYR A 51 0.21 -8.07 5.42
C TYR A 51 0.14 -6.61 5.81
N VAL A 52 -0.99 -5.99 5.54
CA VAL A 52 -1.23 -4.59 5.86
C VAL A 52 -2.33 -4.47 6.89
N ARG A 53 -2.12 -3.58 7.87
CA ARG A 53 -3.13 -3.20 8.86
C ARG A 53 -3.41 -1.71 8.76
N PHE A 54 -4.69 -1.40 8.78
CA PHE A 54 -5.24 -0.06 8.91
C PHE A 54 -5.88 0.05 10.30
N GLU A 55 -5.47 1.05 11.07
CA GLU A 55 -6.00 1.33 12.40
C GLU A 55 -6.56 2.75 12.42
N LEU A 56 -7.84 2.86 12.78
CA LEU A 56 -8.57 4.11 12.85
C LEU A 56 -8.91 4.45 14.30
N THR A 57 -8.42 5.60 14.74
CA THR A 57 -8.72 6.15 16.07
C THR A 57 -9.29 7.55 15.95
N THR A 58 -10.34 7.85 16.72
CA THR A 58 -10.86 9.21 16.84
C THR A 58 -9.79 10.15 17.41
N HIS A 59 -9.62 11.31 16.79
CA HIS A 59 -8.71 12.35 17.21
C HIS A 59 -9.42 13.71 17.14
N GLY A 60 -10.17 14.03 18.20
CA GLY A 60 -11.03 15.20 18.23
C GLY A 60 -12.17 15.09 17.23
N ASP A 61 -12.27 16.08 16.34
CA ASP A 61 -13.20 16.14 15.21
C ASP A 61 -12.70 15.39 13.95
N ARG A 62 -11.52 14.75 14.04
CA ARG A 62 -10.89 14.02 12.93
C ARG A 62 -10.67 12.55 13.27
N VAL A 63 -10.19 11.81 12.28
CA VAL A 63 -9.72 10.43 12.43
C VAL A 63 -8.22 10.39 12.15
N ARG A 64 -7.48 9.72 13.03
CA ARG A 64 -6.10 9.31 12.74
C ARG A 64 -6.14 7.93 12.13
N LEU A 65 -5.62 7.82 10.90
CA LEU A 65 -5.32 6.56 10.25
C LEU A 65 -3.85 6.23 10.46
N VAL A 66 -3.57 5.04 10.99
CA VAL A 66 -2.24 4.43 10.99
C VAL A 66 -2.26 3.25 10.03
N LEU A 67 -1.37 3.28 9.04
CA LEU A 67 -1.12 2.16 8.14
C LEU A 67 0.21 1.53 8.53
N THR A 68 0.23 0.22 8.72
CA THR A 68 1.48 -0.54 8.90
C THR A 68 1.49 -1.73 7.95
N HIS A 69 2.54 -1.82 7.13
CA HIS A 69 2.82 -2.97 6.29
C HIS A 69 3.90 -3.82 6.95
N TYR A 70 3.51 -5.03 7.36
CA TYR A 70 4.36 -5.97 8.09
C TYR A 70 4.98 -7.00 7.14
N ALA A 71 6.14 -7.54 7.54
CA ALA A 71 6.86 -8.60 6.84
C ALA A 71 7.12 -8.30 5.35
N LEU A 72 7.26 -7.02 5.02
CA LEU A 72 7.66 -6.57 3.70
C LEU A 72 9.17 -6.84 3.52
N PRO A 73 9.63 -7.37 2.38
CA PRO A 73 11.06 -7.53 2.11
C PRO A 73 11.74 -6.16 1.97
N PRO A 74 12.99 -5.98 2.48
CA PRO A 74 13.69 -4.70 2.36
C PRO A 74 13.81 -4.17 0.93
N ALA A 75 13.97 -5.08 -0.05
CA ALA A 75 14.05 -4.71 -1.48
C ALA A 75 12.76 -4.06 -2.02
N ALA A 76 11.62 -4.31 -1.38
CA ALA A 76 10.33 -3.74 -1.76
C ALA A 76 9.98 -2.47 -0.97
N PHE A 77 10.80 -2.07 0.02
CA PHE A 77 10.52 -0.89 0.84
C PHE A 77 10.39 0.40 0.03
N PRO A 78 11.27 0.68 -0.95
CA PRO A 78 11.17 1.94 -1.67
C PRO A 78 9.86 2.06 -2.45
N SER A 79 9.55 1.04 -3.26
CA SER A 79 8.39 1.05 -4.14
C SER A 79 7.08 0.98 -3.37
N ILE A 80 6.95 0.05 -2.42
CA ILE A 80 5.70 -0.12 -1.65
C ILE A 80 5.51 1.02 -0.65
N GLY A 81 6.59 1.51 -0.04
CA GLY A 81 6.55 2.67 0.86
C GLY A 81 6.12 3.94 0.13
N GLY A 82 6.74 4.23 -1.02
CA GLY A 82 6.37 5.36 -1.88
C GLY A 82 4.93 5.25 -2.37
N GLY A 83 4.50 4.06 -2.79
CA GLY A 83 3.13 3.80 -3.25
C GLY A 83 2.08 4.06 -2.17
N TRP A 84 2.32 3.58 -0.94
CA TRP A 84 1.42 3.86 0.18
C TRP A 84 1.33 5.35 0.50
N HIS A 85 2.46 6.05 0.52
CA HIS A 85 2.49 7.48 0.79
C HIS A 85 1.70 8.26 -0.27
N ALA A 86 1.94 7.98 -1.56
CA ALA A 86 1.21 8.60 -2.65
C ALA A 86 -0.31 8.35 -2.56
N GLY A 87 -0.72 7.11 -2.28
CA GLY A 87 -2.13 6.76 -2.10
C GLY A 87 -2.78 7.46 -0.91
N LEU A 88 -2.06 7.61 0.20
CA LEU A 88 -2.56 8.32 1.39
C LEU A 88 -2.70 9.83 1.16
N ASP A 89 -1.81 10.43 0.37
CA ASP A 89 -1.93 11.84 -0.04
C ASP A 89 -3.17 12.05 -0.92
N VAL A 90 -3.43 11.16 -1.89
CA VAL A 90 -4.66 11.21 -2.70
C VAL A 90 -5.91 11.01 -1.84
N LEU A 91 -5.89 10.05 -0.91
CA LEU A 91 -7.00 9.84 0.02
C LEU A 91 -7.29 11.09 0.85
N ALA A 92 -6.26 11.76 1.37
CA ALA A 92 -6.40 13.00 2.12
C ALA A 92 -7.05 14.10 1.27
N ASN A 93 -6.65 14.25 0.00
CA ASN A 93 -7.22 15.22 -0.92
C ASN A 93 -8.71 14.94 -1.21
N VAL A 94 -9.07 13.68 -1.48
CA VAL A 94 -10.45 13.25 -1.72
C VAL A 94 -11.33 13.55 -0.49
N LEU A 95 -10.86 13.26 0.71
CA LEU A 95 -11.60 13.53 1.96
C LEU A 95 -11.75 15.03 2.25
N ALA A 96 -10.77 15.84 1.82
CA ALA A 96 -10.82 17.30 1.94
C ALA A 96 -11.61 17.98 0.80
N GLY A 97 -11.99 17.24 -0.25
CA GLY A 97 -12.65 17.79 -1.42
C GLY A 97 -11.78 18.73 -2.24
N VAL A 98 -10.46 18.52 -2.23
CA VAL A 98 -9.49 19.32 -3.00
C VAL A 98 -8.90 18.51 -4.15
N GLU A 99 -8.57 19.20 -5.25
CA GLU A 99 -7.82 18.60 -6.34
C GLU A 99 -6.33 18.51 -5.96
N GLY A 100 -5.66 17.48 -6.48
CA GLY A 100 -4.24 17.24 -6.24
C GLY A 100 -3.64 16.39 -7.36
N PRO A 101 -2.32 16.09 -7.28
CA PRO A 101 -1.68 15.20 -8.23
C PRO A 101 -2.31 13.80 -8.18
N SER A 102 -2.21 13.07 -9.29
CA SER A 102 -2.54 11.64 -9.31
C SER A 102 -1.59 10.86 -8.40
N ALA A 103 -1.99 9.64 -8.02
CA ALA A 103 -1.13 8.75 -7.24
C ALA A 103 0.20 8.48 -7.98
N ASP A 104 0.16 8.27 -9.30
CA ASP A 104 1.36 8.02 -10.11
C ASP A 104 2.32 9.21 -10.10
N ALA A 105 1.82 10.43 -10.38
CA ALA A 105 2.65 11.63 -10.35
C ALA A 105 3.23 11.90 -8.95
N ARG A 106 2.47 11.56 -7.90
CA ARG A 106 2.92 11.69 -6.52
C ARG A 106 3.97 10.64 -6.17
N TYR A 107 3.80 9.40 -6.65
CA TYR A 107 4.76 8.31 -6.50
C TYR A 107 6.10 8.65 -7.16
N GLU A 108 6.09 9.09 -8.43
CA GLU A 108 7.30 9.49 -9.16
C GLU A 108 8.10 10.56 -8.41
N ALA A 109 7.41 11.50 -7.75
CA ALA A 109 8.05 12.53 -6.94
C ALA A 109 8.64 12.00 -5.62
N LEU A 110 8.08 10.94 -5.05
CA LEU A 110 8.46 10.37 -3.75
C LEU A 110 9.50 9.24 -3.86
N GLU A 111 9.50 8.51 -4.97
CA GLU A 111 10.35 7.33 -5.18
C GLU A 111 11.84 7.60 -4.86
N PRO A 112 12.48 8.70 -5.31
CA PRO A 112 13.89 8.95 -5.00
C PRO A 112 14.17 9.13 -3.50
N GLU A 113 13.23 9.68 -2.74
CA GLU A 113 13.37 9.85 -1.29
C GLU A 113 13.29 8.50 -0.58
N TYR A 114 12.36 7.64 -1.00
CA TYR A 114 12.21 6.30 -0.46
C TYR A 114 13.38 5.38 -0.81
N GLU A 115 13.95 5.50 -2.01
CA GLU A 115 15.20 4.81 -2.37
C GLU A 115 16.37 5.22 -1.49
N LYS A 116 16.47 6.53 -1.19
CA LYS A 116 17.51 7.06 -0.31
C LYS A 116 17.34 6.51 1.11
N LEU A 117 16.13 6.56 1.67
CA LEU A 117 15.85 6.05 3.02
C LEU A 117 16.19 4.55 3.15
N ALA A 118 15.81 3.74 2.16
CA ALA A 118 16.12 2.31 2.18
C ALA A 118 17.63 2.03 2.13
N ARG A 119 18.41 2.90 1.48
CA ARG A 119 19.88 2.80 1.46
C ARG A 119 20.50 3.18 2.80
N GLU A 120 19.98 4.20 3.46
CA GLU A 120 20.48 4.67 4.76
C GLU A 120 20.23 3.66 5.88
N GLU A 121 19.09 2.95 5.85
CA GLU A 121 18.76 1.87 6.80
C GLU A 121 19.54 0.56 6.55
N ALA A 122 20.18 0.42 5.39
CA ALA A 122 20.98 -0.76 5.05
C ALA A 122 22.45 -0.67 5.52
N VAL A 123 22.84 0.42 6.18
CA VAL A 123 24.19 0.72 6.70
C VAL A 123 24.24 0.56 8.22
#